data_AF-A0A1X0DUF5-F1
#
_entry.id   AF-A0A1X0DUF5-F1
#
_cell.length_a   1.000
_cell.length_b   1.000
_cell.length_c   1.000
_cell.angle_alpha   90.00
_cell.angle_beta   90.00
_cell.angle_gamma   90.00
#
_symmetry.space_group_name_H-M   'P 1'
#
loop_
_entity.id
_entity.type
_entity.pdbx_description
1 polymer ?
#
loop_
_entity_poly.entity_id
_entity_poly.type
_entity_poly.pdbx_seq_one_letter_code
_entity_poly.pdbx_strand_id
1 'polypeptide(L)'
;MYYTTSVRIEIRPSAKDHLITEAEIRAVISFPALSLEVDPRIPNAVPVLFIGPAVVNEPWIEVIADFRNPEVADVFHAMMLRPSVVASYELNEFIGPEYAPQRA
;
A
#
# COMPACT_ATOMS: atom_id res chain seq x y z
N MET A 1 3.23 6.73 14.71
CA MET A 1 2.26 5.79 15.31
C MET A 1 2.60 4.41 14.77
N TYR A 2 3.17 3.53 15.60
CA TYR A 2 3.51 2.17 15.19
C TYR A 2 2.23 1.32 15.29
N TYR A 3 1.72 0.83 14.17
CA TYR A 3 0.55 -0.08 14.16
C TYR A 3 0.99 -1.47 14.63
N THR A 4 1.05 -1.67 15.94
CA THR A 4 1.34 -2.96 16.58
C THR A 4 0.15 -3.93 16.42
N THR A 5 0.28 -4.89 15.51
CA THR A 5 -0.19 -6.29 15.62
C THR A 5 -1.70 -6.59 15.78
N SER A 6 -2.60 -5.60 15.89
CA SER A 6 -4.04 -5.88 16.14
C SER A 6 -5.01 -5.52 15.00
N VAL A 7 -4.52 -5.03 13.86
CA VAL A 7 -5.40 -4.67 12.73
C VAL A 7 -5.70 -5.90 11.87
N ARG A 8 -6.99 -6.19 11.63
CA ARG A 8 -7.43 -7.23 10.70
C ARG A 8 -7.27 -6.72 9.26
N ILE A 9 -6.51 -7.45 8.44
CA ILE A 9 -6.34 -7.11 7.02
C ILE A 9 -7.36 -7.90 6.19
N GLU A 10 -8.30 -7.18 5.58
CA GLU A 10 -9.29 -7.71 4.64
C GLU A 10 -8.90 -7.30 3.22
N ILE A 11 -8.69 -8.27 2.33
CA ILE A 11 -8.23 -8.01 0.97
C ILE A 11 -9.38 -8.22 0.00
N ARG A 12 -9.84 -7.13 -0.61
CA ARG A 12 -10.88 -7.20 -1.64
C ARG A 12 -10.35 -7.88 -2.90
N PRO A 13 -11.23 -8.52 -3.69
CA PRO A 13 -10.83 -9.07 -4.99
C PRO A 13 -10.12 -8.05 -5.89
N SER A 14 -10.59 -6.80 -5.91
CA SER A 14 -10.01 -5.72 -6.74
C SER A 14 -8.55 -5.39 -6.40
N ALA A 15 -8.11 -5.61 -5.16
CA ALA A 15 -6.72 -5.40 -4.78
C ALA A 15 -5.76 -6.38 -5.48
N LYS A 16 -6.29 -7.47 -6.06
CA LYS A 16 -5.53 -8.51 -6.75
C LYS A 16 -5.54 -8.35 -8.27
N ASP A 17 -6.22 -7.33 -8.80
CA ASP A 17 -6.38 -7.11 -10.25
C ASP A 17 -5.03 -6.89 -10.97
N HIS A 18 -4.00 -6.45 -10.25
CA HIS A 18 -2.64 -6.27 -10.78
C HIS A 18 -1.68 -7.40 -10.37
N LEU A 19 -2.21 -8.59 -10.09
CA LEU A 19 -1.45 -9.80 -9.75
C LEU A 19 -0.45 -9.61 -8.60
N ILE A 20 -0.79 -8.72 -7.66
CA ILE A 20 -0.13 -8.66 -6.36
C ILE A 20 -0.82 -9.69 -5.46
N THR A 21 -0.02 -10.58 -4.91
CA THR A 21 -0.50 -11.68 -4.09
C THR A 21 -0.94 -11.19 -2.71
N GLU A 22 -1.80 -11.97 -2.05
CA GLU A 22 -2.21 -11.65 -0.67
C GLU A 22 -1.03 -11.62 0.30
N ALA A 23 -0.01 -12.46 0.08
CA ALA A 23 1.20 -12.46 0.89
C ALA A 23 1.99 -11.15 0.74
N GLU A 24 2.16 -10.66 -0.49
CA GLU A 24 2.81 -9.38 -0.76
C GLU A 24 2.03 -8.21 -0.16
N ILE A 25 0.71 -8.18 -0.33
CA ILE A 25 -0.16 -7.15 0.26
C ILE A 25 -0.01 -7.11 1.78
N ARG A 26 -0.08 -8.28 2.43
CA ARG A 26 0.07 -8.39 3.89
C ARG A 26 1.46 -7.96 4.35
N ALA A 27 2.50 -8.32 3.60
CA ALA A 27 3.87 -7.92 3.90
C ALA A 27 4.02 -6.39 3.86
N VAL A 28 3.55 -5.73 2.79
CA VAL A 28 3.66 -4.27 2.64
C VAL A 28 2.86 -3.51 3.69
N ILE A 29 1.67 -3.99 4.08
CA ILE A 29 0.89 -3.35 5.15
C ILE A 29 1.56 -3.55 6.53
N SER A 30 2.14 -4.72 6.78
CA SER A 30 2.72 -5.05 8.09
C SER A 30 4.09 -4.41 8.29
N PHE A 31 4.86 -4.24 7.20
CA PHE A 31 6.22 -3.74 7.22
C PHE A 31 6.44 -2.71 6.10
N PRO A 32 5.69 -1.59 6.09
CA PRO A 32 5.86 -0.57 5.07
C PRO A 32 7.22 0.12 5.22
N ALA A 33 7.83 0.46 4.09
CA ALA A 33 8.94 1.40 4.08
C ALA A 33 8.45 2.83 4.36
N LEU A 34 7.25 3.16 3.86
CA LEU A 34 6.56 4.43 4.11
C LEU A 34 5.05 4.21 4.15
N SER A 35 4.36 4.94 5.02
CA SER A 35 2.90 5.05 4.99
C SER A 35 2.46 6.51 5.15
N LEU A 36 1.37 6.87 4.45
CA LEU A 36 0.77 8.19 4.51
C LEU A 36 -0.73 8.12 4.22
N GLU A 37 -1.49 9.01 4.86
CA GLU A 37 -2.88 9.25 4.49
C GLU A 37 -2.95 9.93 3.12
N VAL A 38 -3.95 9.57 2.31
CA VAL A 38 -4.20 10.19 1.00
C VAL A 38 -5.58 10.81 0.95
N ASP A 39 -5.81 11.73 0.02
CA ASP A 39 -7.09 12.42 -0.06
C ASP A 39 -8.24 11.45 -0.38
N PRO A 40 -9.31 11.41 0.46
CA PRO A 40 -10.43 10.54 0.22
C PRO A 40 -11.25 11.03 -0.98
N ARG A 41 -11.63 10.09 -1.86
CA ARG A 41 -12.50 10.36 -3.02
C ARG A 41 -13.99 10.17 -2.74
N ILE A 42 -14.31 9.62 -1.56
CA ILE A 42 -15.69 9.39 -1.11
C ILE A 42 -15.84 9.85 0.35
N PRO A 43 -17.04 10.26 0.78
CA PRO A 43 -17.26 10.69 2.16
C PRO A 43 -16.87 9.63 3.19
N ASN A 44 -16.27 10.08 4.28
CA ASN A 44 -15.86 9.29 5.44
C ASN A 44 -14.74 8.27 5.18
N ALA A 45 -14.24 8.10 3.96
CA ALA A 45 -13.09 7.21 3.72
C ALA A 45 -11.85 7.73 4.46
N VAL A 46 -11.04 6.80 4.97
CA VAL A 46 -9.73 7.10 5.59
C VAL A 46 -8.67 6.26 4.86
N PRO A 47 -8.35 6.60 3.59
CA PRO A 47 -7.41 5.81 2.81
C PRO A 47 -5.97 6.10 3.23
N VAL A 48 -5.22 5.03 3.44
CA VAL A 48 -3.79 5.07 3.74
C VAL A 48 -3.05 4.32 2.65
N LEU A 49 -2.05 4.98 2.07
CA LEU A 49 -1.11 4.42 1.13
C LEU A 49 0.07 3.83 1.89
N PHE A 50 0.34 2.55 1.67
CA PHE A 50 1.51 1.82 2.14
C PHE A 50 2.42 1.56 0.95
N ILE A 51 3.70 1.86 1.12
CA ILE A 51 4.72 1.70 0.10
C ILE A 51 5.87 0.88 0.69
N GLY A 52 6.31 -0.13 -0.05
CA GLY A 52 7.50 -0.88 0.30
C GLY A 52 7.66 -2.15 -0.53
N PRO A 53 8.80 -2.82 -0.40
CA PRO A 53 8.99 -4.11 -1.01
C PRO A 53 8.33 -5.20 -0.14
N ALA A 54 7.78 -6.25 -0.74
CA ALA A 54 7.24 -7.39 0.00
C ALA A 54 8.36 -8.23 0.64
N VAL A 55 9.51 -8.31 -0.02
CA VAL A 55 10.74 -8.96 0.44
C VAL A 55 11.92 -8.03 0.15
N VAL A 56 12.96 -8.07 0.98
CA VAL A 56 14.16 -7.24 0.79
C VAL A 56 14.77 -7.46 -0.60
N ASN A 57 15.16 -6.37 -1.28
CA ASN A 57 15.71 -6.35 -2.64
C ASN A 57 14.72 -6.83 -3.73
N GLU A 58 13.41 -6.70 -3.49
CA GLU A 58 12.40 -6.85 -4.53
C GLU A 58 11.82 -5.50 -4.94
N PRO A 59 11.26 -5.42 -6.17
CA PRO A 59 10.55 -4.23 -6.62
C PRO A 59 9.44 -3.80 -5.67
N TRP A 60 9.30 -2.49 -5.50
CA TRP A 60 8.39 -1.90 -4.53
C TRP A 60 6.94 -1.96 -5.02
N ILE A 61 6.03 -2.09 -4.06
CA ILE A 61 4.59 -2.20 -4.27
C ILE A 61 3.92 -1.01 -3.58
N GLU A 62 2.87 -0.48 -4.20
CA GLU A 62 1.92 0.43 -3.57
C GLU A 62 0.66 -0.35 -3.18
N VAL A 63 0.19 -0.17 -1.95
CA VAL A 63 -1.03 -0.79 -1.42
C VAL A 63 -1.87 0.30 -0.77
N ILE A 64 -3.17 0.36 -1.05
CA ILE A 64 -4.09 1.29 -0.40
C ILE A 64 -5.14 0.50 0.38
N ALA A 65 -5.27 0.85 1.66
CA ALA A 65 -6.30 0.32 2.53
C ALA A 65 -7.13 1.47 3.15
N ASP A 66 -8.40 1.22 3.36
CA ASP A 66 -9.31 2.15 4.03
C ASP A 66 -9.45 1.78 5.51
N PHE A 67 -9.27 2.76 6.38
CA PHE A 67 -9.36 2.65 7.84
C PHE A 67 -10.61 3.31 8.42
N ARG A 68 -11.67 3.44 7.62
CA ARG A 68 -13.02 3.81 8.13
C ARG A 68 -13.42 3.07 9.39
N ASN A 69 -13.04 1.80 9.48
CA ASN A 69 -12.98 1.07 10.74
C ASN A 69 -11.51 1.02 11.19
N PRO A 70 -11.14 1.62 12.34
CA PRO A 70 -9.74 1.66 12.79
C PRO A 70 -9.16 0.27 13.11
N GLU A 71 -9.99 -0.75 13.27
CA GLU A 71 -9.57 -2.13 13.54
C GLU A 71 -9.40 -2.97 12.26
N VAL A 72 -9.81 -2.46 11.09
CA VAL A 72 -9.79 -3.18 9.83
C VAL A 72 -9.07 -2.37 8.76
N ALA A 73 -8.01 -2.94 8.20
CA ALA A 73 -7.41 -2.46 6.96
C ALA A 73 -8.16 -3.10 5.78
N ASP A 74 -9.14 -2.38 5.23
CA ASP A 74 -9.92 -2.81 4.07
C ASP A 74 -9.15 -2.47 2.77
N VAL A 75 -8.40 -3.44 2.26
CA VAL A 75 -7.49 -3.27 1.11
C VAL A 75 -8.26 -3.40 -0.18
N PHE A 76 -8.25 -2.33 -0.99
CA PHE A 76 -9.00 -2.28 -2.25
C PHE A 76 -8.13 -2.05 -3.48
N HIS A 77 -6.84 -1.72 -3.30
CA HIS A 77 -5.89 -1.45 -4.38
C HIS A 77 -4.49 -1.96 -4.02
N ALA A 78 -3.84 -2.67 -4.93
CA ALA A 78 -2.41 -2.95 -4.87
C ALA A 78 -1.83 -3.06 -6.28
N MET A 79 -0.63 -2.53 -6.50
CA MET A 79 0.09 -2.63 -7.78
C MET A 79 1.59 -2.38 -7.60
N MET A 80 2.39 -2.60 -8.64
CA MET A 80 3.80 -2.19 -8.59
C MET A 80 3.87 -0.67 -8.43
N LEU A 81 4.74 -0.18 -7.54
CA LEU A 81 4.88 1.25 -7.26
C LEU A 81 5.23 1.99 -8.55
N ARG A 82 4.49 3.07 -8.82
CA ARG A 82 4.76 3.92 -10.00
C ARG A 82 5.63 5.12 -9.63
N PRO A 83 6.59 5.51 -10.49
CA PRO A 83 7.33 6.77 -10.31
C PRO A 83 6.41 7.99 -10.20
N SER A 84 5.26 7.98 -10.89
CA SER A 84 4.29 9.07 -10.80
C SER A 84 3.66 9.21 -9.42
N VAL A 85 3.49 8.11 -8.66
CA VAL A 85 2.98 8.18 -7.28
C VAL A 85 4.01 8.81 -6.37
N VAL A 86 5.29 8.42 -6.51
CA VAL A 86 6.40 9.02 -5.77
C VAL A 86 6.52 10.52 -6.07
N ALA A 87 6.36 10.92 -7.34
CA ALA A 87 6.38 12.31 -7.73
C ALA A 87 5.19 13.12 -7.18
N SER A 88 3.97 12.60 -7.28
CA SER A 88 2.75 13.31 -6.85
C SER A 88 2.70 13.60 -5.34
N TYR A 89 3.36 12.77 -4.53
CA TYR A 89 3.45 12.94 -3.08
C TYR A 89 4.84 13.44 -2.62
N GLU A 90 5.70 13.85 -3.56
CA GLU A 90 7.05 14.38 -3.26
C GLU A 90 7.91 13.44 -2.39
N LEU A 91 7.79 12.13 -2.58
CA LEU A 91 8.35 11.12 -1.67
C LEU A 91 9.86 10.85 -1.88
N ASN A 92 10.49 11.49 -2.87
CA ASN A 92 11.87 11.20 -3.28
C ASN A 92 12.91 11.42 -2.18
N GLU A 93 12.62 12.28 -1.19
CA GLU A 93 13.52 12.53 -0.06
C GLU A 93 13.41 11.45 1.04
N PHE A 94 12.36 10.63 1.02
CA PHE A 94 12.06 9.64 2.06
C PHE A 94 12.33 8.21 1.62
N ILE A 95 12.28 7.92 0.32
CA ILE A 95 12.38 6.57 -0.23
C ILE A 95 13.26 6.52 -1.48
N GLY A 96 13.98 5.40 -1.66
CA GLY A 96 14.71 5.06 -2.87
C GLY A 96 14.17 3.76 -3.46
N PRO A 97 13.02 3.79 -4.15
CA PRO A 97 12.33 2.58 -4.58
C PRO A 97 13.00 1.87 -5.75
N GLU A 98 12.95 0.54 -5.73
CA GLU A 98 13.24 -0.30 -6.89
C GLU A 98 11.96 -0.48 -7.72
N TYR A 99 11.96 0.00 -8.96
CA TYR A 99 10.80 -0.08 -9.84
C TYR A 99 10.80 -1.34 -10.71
N ALA A 100 9.61 -1.82 -11.05
CA ALA A 100 9.41 -2.84 -12.06
C ALA A 100 8.14 -2.58 -12.90
N PRO A 101 8.00 -3.20 -14.08
CA PRO A 101 6.78 -3.13 -14.88
C PRO A 101 5.56 -3.67 -14.12
N GLN A 102 4.37 -3.18 -14.47
CA GLN A 102 3.12 -3.74 -13.96
C GLN A 102 2.96 -5.20 -14.40
N ARG A 103 2.38 -6.02 -13.52
CA ARG A 103 2.01 -7.40 -13.83
C ARG A 103 0.68 -7.39 -14.60
N ALA A 104 0.54 -8.30 -15.55
CA ALA A 104 -0.61 -8.45 -16.44
C ALA A 104 -1.09 -9.90 -16.46
#